data_AF-A0A4U9W2Z7-F1
#
_entry.id   AF-A0A4U9W2Z7-F1
#
_cell.length_a   1.000
_cell.length_b   1.000
_cell.length_c   1.000
_cell.angle_alpha   90.00
_cell.angle_beta   90.00
_cell.angle_gamma   90.00
#
_symmetry.space_group_name_H-M   'P 1'
#
loop_
_entity.id
_entity.type
_entity.pdbx_description
1 polymer ?
#
loop_
_entity_poly.entity_id
_entity_poly.type
_entity_poly.pdbx_seq_one_letter_code
_entity_poly.pdbx_strand_id
1 'polypeptide(L)'
;MVTNEFGVVQGLVTPLDVLEAIAGEFPDEDETPDIIEDGDRWLVKGGADLHSLEQALDCDDLVSPTEDYASLAGFPALIFWPDANGGRRGRTPRPAF
;
A
#
# COMPACT_ATOMS: atom_id res chain seq x y z
N MET A 1 4.54 15.10 -28.32
CA MET A 1 3.54 14.90 -29.39
C MET A 1 3.93 13.66 -30.16
N VAL A 2 3.03 12.69 -30.24
CA VAL A 2 3.23 11.44 -30.97
C VAL A 2 2.49 11.56 -32.30
N THR A 3 3.18 11.29 -33.41
CA THR A 3 2.63 11.34 -34.77
C THR A 3 2.94 10.06 -35.51
N ASN A 4 2.04 9.65 -36.41
CA ASN A 4 2.32 8.54 -37.32
C ASN A 4 3.22 8.98 -38.49
N GLU A 5 3.55 8.05 -39.38
CA GLU A 5 4.42 8.24 -40.55
C GLU A 5 3.86 9.21 -41.61
N PHE A 6 2.56 9.53 -41.52
CA PHE A 6 1.87 10.47 -42.40
C PHE A 6 1.67 11.85 -41.75
N GLY A 7 2.28 12.10 -40.58
CA GLY A 7 2.18 13.37 -39.86
C GLY A 7 0.86 13.58 -39.12
N VAL A 8 0.03 12.53 -38.99
CA VAL A 8 -1.22 12.57 -38.21
C VAL A 8 -0.88 12.46 -36.73
N VAL A 9 -1.39 13.38 -35.92
CA VAL A 9 -1.21 13.38 -34.47
C VAL A 9 -1.99 12.22 -33.85
N GLN A 10 -1.29 11.33 -33.17
CA GLN A 10 -1.86 10.20 -32.42
C GLN A 10 -2.08 10.54 -30.94
N GLY A 11 -1.35 11.51 -30.39
CA GLY A 11 -1.53 11.95 -29.00
C GLY A 11 -0.44 12.87 -28.47
N LEU A 12 -0.55 13.23 -27.20
CA LEU A 12 0.45 13.94 -26.43
C LEU A 12 0.83 13.07 -25.24
N VAL A 13 2.10 12.72 -25.14
CA VAL A 13 2.68 12.08 -23.95
C VAL A 13 3.27 13.19 -23.09
N THR A 14 2.95 13.19 -21.81
CA THR A 14 3.50 14.12 -20.84
C THR A 14 4.78 13.53 -20.23
N PRO A 15 5.68 14.37 -19.69
CA PRO A 15 6.82 13.86 -18.92
C PRO A 15 6.40 12.97 -17.74
N LEU A 16 5.22 13.21 -17.15
CA LEU A 16 4.68 12.41 -16.05
C LEU A 16 4.42 10.98 -16.50
N ASP A 17 3.77 10.77 -17.65
CA ASP A 17 3.48 9.44 -18.20
C ASP A 17 4.75 8.57 -18.34
N VAL A 18 5.88 9.20 -18.71
CA VAL A 18 7.17 8.49 -18.84
C VAL A 18 7.72 8.08 -17.48
N LEU A 19 7.55 8.93 -16.47
CA LEU A 19 7.99 8.63 -15.11
C LEU A 19 7.12 7.54 -14.50
N GLU A 20 5.80 7.57 -14.71
CA GLU A 20 4.86 6.55 -14.22
C GLU A 20 5.11 5.18 -14.85
N ALA A 21 5.47 5.14 -16.14
CA ALA A 21 5.86 3.89 -16.80
C ALA A 21 7.11 3.24 -16.19
N ILE A 22 7.95 3.99 -15.48
CA ILE A 22 9.18 3.50 -14.83
C ILE A 22 8.92 3.20 -13.35
N ALA A 23 8.25 4.12 -12.65
CA ALA A 23 8.10 4.10 -11.19
C ALA A 23 6.79 3.46 -10.71
N GLY A 24 5.81 3.24 -11.60
CA GLY A 24 4.42 2.92 -11.26
C GLY A 24 3.56 4.18 -11.15
N GLU A 25 2.31 4.01 -10.72
CA GLU A 25 1.37 5.11 -10.54
C GLU A 25 1.89 6.11 -9.49
N PHE A 26 1.85 7.41 -9.81
CA PHE A 26 2.07 8.45 -8.81
C PHE A 26 0.75 8.87 -8.17
N PRO A 27 0.76 9.17 -6.86
CA PRO A 27 -0.43 9.68 -6.19
C PRO A 27 -0.80 11.07 -6.70
N ASP A 28 -2.10 11.37 -6.73
CA ASP A 28 -2.62 12.72 -6.94
C ASP A 28 -2.22 13.66 -5.79
N GLU A 29 -2.24 14.97 -6.01
CA GLU A 29 -1.85 15.98 -5.00
C GLU A 29 -2.62 15.87 -3.68
N ASP A 30 -3.86 15.38 -3.73
CA ASP A 30 -4.74 15.22 -2.58
C ASP A 30 -4.73 13.79 -2.00
N GLU A 31 -4.00 12.88 -2.63
CA GLU A 31 -3.92 11.49 -2.20
C GLU A 31 -2.89 11.33 -1.08
N THR A 32 -3.34 10.76 0.04
CA THR A 32 -2.47 10.46 1.17
C THR A 32 -1.85 9.07 0.97
N PRO A 33 -0.56 8.86 1.28
CA PRO A 33 0.02 7.52 1.24
C PRO A 33 -0.74 6.54 2.11
N ASP A 34 -0.82 5.28 1.67
CA ASP A 34 -1.51 4.23 2.42
C ASP A 34 -0.74 3.80 3.67
N ILE A 35 0.57 4.01 3.68
CA ILE A 35 1.50 3.67 4.76
C ILE A 35 2.31 4.93 5.08
N ILE A 36 2.24 5.41 6.32
CA ILE A 36 2.92 6.62 6.79
C ILE A 36 3.72 6.29 8.05
N GLU A 37 4.99 6.68 8.09
CA GLU A 37 5.82 6.61 9.28
C GLU A 37 5.44 7.74 10.25
N ASP A 38 5.09 7.40 11.50
CA ASP A 38 4.70 8.29 12.60
C ASP A 38 5.63 8.03 13.81
N GLY A 39 6.87 8.51 13.70
CA GLY A 39 7.91 8.27 14.71
C GLY A 39 8.25 6.78 14.78
N ASP A 40 8.12 6.16 15.96
CA ASP A 40 8.38 4.72 16.15
C ASP A 40 7.17 3.83 15.76
N ARG A 41 6.18 4.38 15.04
CA ARG A 41 4.95 3.67 14.65
C ARG A 41 4.62 3.94 13.20
N TRP A 42 3.70 3.13 12.66
CA TRP A 42 3.19 3.29 11.31
C TRP A 42 1.68 3.53 11.35
N LEU A 43 1.22 4.55 10.63
CA LEU A 43 -0.17 4.78 10.30
C LEU A 43 -0.46 4.11 8.96
N VAL A 44 -1.27 3.05 9.00
CA VAL A 44 -1.57 2.28 7.79
C VAL A 44 -3.06 2.24 7.55
N LYS A 45 -3.48 2.57 6.33
CA LYS A 45 -4.89 2.47 5.91
C LYS A 45 -5.27 0.99 5.84
N GLY A 46 -6.51 0.67 6.22
CA GLY A 46 -7.01 -0.71 6.19
C GLY A 46 -7.02 -1.34 4.79
N GLY A 47 -7.06 -0.52 3.74
CA GLY A 47 -6.98 -0.96 2.34
C GLY A 47 -5.57 -1.12 1.79
N ALA A 48 -4.53 -0.80 2.58
CA ALA A 48 -3.15 -0.89 2.12
C ALA A 48 -2.80 -2.34 1.74
N ASP A 49 -2.06 -2.47 0.65
CA ASP A 49 -1.48 -3.73 0.20
C ASP A 49 -0.48 -4.26 1.23
N LEU A 50 -0.59 -5.56 1.55
CA LEU A 50 0.17 -6.16 2.64
C LEU A 50 1.65 -6.34 2.28
N HIS A 51 1.95 -6.57 1.00
CA HIS A 51 3.32 -6.68 0.51
C HIS A 51 4.05 -5.32 0.54
N SER A 52 3.34 -4.25 0.21
CA SER A 52 3.84 -2.88 0.36
C SER A 52 4.15 -2.54 1.82
N LEU A 53 3.34 -3.04 2.76
CA LEU A 53 3.61 -2.88 4.18
C LEU A 53 4.83 -3.70 4.66
N GLU A 54 4.99 -4.93 4.18
CA GLU A 54 6.18 -5.76 4.47
C GLU A 54 7.48 -5.05 4.08
N GLN A 55 7.50 -4.48 2.87
CA GLN A 55 8.64 -3.71 2.38
C GLN A 55 8.90 -2.47 3.24
N ALA A 56 7.86 -1.76 3.68
CA ALA A 56 8.00 -0.59 4.54
C ALA A 56 8.51 -0.94 5.95
N LEU A 57 8.13 -2.10 6.47
CA LEU A 57 8.54 -2.60 7.78
C LEU A 57 9.86 -3.39 7.76
N ASP A 58 10.45 -3.62 6.57
CA ASP A 58 11.62 -4.48 6.37
C ASP A 58 11.44 -5.87 7.00
N CYS A 59 10.26 -6.47 6.79
CA CYS A 59 9.91 -7.78 7.34
C CYS A 59 9.29 -8.71 6.28
N ASP A 60 9.65 -9.99 6.31
CA ASP A 60 9.19 -10.99 5.32
C ASP A 60 8.09 -11.95 5.84
N ASP A 61 7.63 -11.77 7.09
CA ASP A 61 6.76 -12.72 7.81
C ASP A 61 5.34 -12.18 8.07
N LEU A 62 4.96 -11.05 7.46
CA LEU A 62 3.64 -10.47 7.67
C LEU A 62 2.57 -11.20 6.83
N VAL A 63 2.92 -11.79 5.69
CA VAL A 63 2.03 -12.62 4.87
C VAL A 63 2.38 -14.09 5.10
N SER A 64 1.41 -14.88 5.60
CA SER A 64 1.60 -16.33 5.63
C SER A 64 1.56 -16.87 4.19
N PRO A 65 2.52 -17.71 3.77
CA PRO A 65 2.55 -18.29 2.42
C PRO A 65 1.36 -19.22 2.12
N THR A 66 0.50 -19.48 3.10
CA THR A 66 -0.69 -20.33 2.99
C THR A 66 -2.01 -19.56 2.99
N GLU A 67 -1.98 -18.23 3.16
CA GLU A 67 -3.20 -17.41 3.26
C GLU A 67 -3.11 -16.16 2.36
N ASP A 68 -4.00 -16.08 1.37
CA ASP A 68 -4.10 -14.95 0.43
C ASP A 68 -4.87 -13.78 1.06
N TYR A 69 -4.18 -12.88 1.76
CA TYR A 69 -4.78 -11.63 2.24
C TYR A 69 -4.42 -10.47 1.33
N ALA A 70 -5.43 -9.86 0.72
CA ALA A 70 -5.25 -8.74 -0.22
C ALA A 70 -5.10 -7.36 0.45
N SER A 71 -5.37 -7.24 1.75
CA SER A 71 -5.25 -5.96 2.48
C SER A 71 -5.16 -6.16 3.99
N LEU A 72 -4.70 -5.14 4.69
CA LEU A 72 -4.59 -5.14 6.16
C LEU A 72 -5.90 -5.36 6.91
N ALA A 73 -7.02 -4.82 6.41
CA ALA A 73 -8.33 -5.04 7.03
C ALA A 73 -8.77 -6.51 6.96
N GLY A 74 -8.22 -7.28 6.01
CA GLY A 74 -8.43 -8.72 5.88
C GLY A 74 -7.45 -9.57 6.69
N PHE A 75 -6.40 -8.98 7.26
CA PHE A 75 -5.31 -9.72 7.90
C PHE A 75 -5.64 -10.14 9.35
N PRO A 76 -5.70 -11.44 9.68
CA PRO A 76 -6.09 -11.90 11.02
C PRO A 76 -5.09 -11.53 12.10
N ALA A 77 -3.80 -11.35 11.77
CA ALA A 77 -2.81 -10.99 12.78
C ALA A 77 -2.90 -9.51 13.21
N LEU A 78 -3.61 -8.63 12.49
CA LEU A 78 -3.98 -7.31 13.00
C LEU A 78 -4.91 -7.41 14.22
N ILE A 79 -5.73 -8.47 14.30
CA ILE A 79 -6.55 -8.77 15.48
C ILE A 79 -5.68 -9.34 16.62
N PHE A 80 -4.50 -9.86 16.32
CA PHE A 80 -3.70 -10.70 17.21
C PHE A 80 -2.21 -10.33 17.27
N TRP A 81 -1.86 -9.05 17.16
CA TRP A 81 -0.46 -8.63 17.29
C TRP A 81 0.07 -8.88 18.72
N PRO A 82 1.24 -9.54 18.90
CA PRO A 82 1.84 -9.71 20.21
C PRO A 82 2.40 -8.38 20.75
N ASP A 83 1.99 -7.99 21.96
CA ASP A 83 2.66 -6.89 22.69
C ASP A 83 4.12 -7.28 22.97
N ALA A 84 5.03 -6.30 23.02
CA ALA A 84 6.44 -6.45 23.38
C ALA A 84 6.65 -7.13 24.75
N ASN A 85 5.59 -7.24 25.57
CA ASN A 85 5.55 -7.98 26.83
C ASN A 85 5.05 -9.44 26.74
N GLY A 86 4.85 -10.00 25.54
CA GLY A 86 4.40 -11.39 25.35
C GLY A 86 2.92 -11.65 25.72
N GLY A 87 2.14 -10.59 25.95
CA GLY A 87 0.72 -10.68 26.29
C GLY A 87 -0.18 -10.65 25.05
N ARG A 88 -0.99 -11.69 24.86
CA ARG A 88 -2.03 -11.75 23.82
C ARG A 88 -3.26 -10.97 24.28
N ARG A 89 -3.51 -9.77 23.75
CA ARG A 89 -4.83 -9.10 23.88
C ARG A 89 -5.55 -9.10 22.54
N GLY A 90 -6.62 -9.90 22.44
CA GLY A 90 -7.59 -9.75 21.35
C GLY A 90 -8.33 -8.43 21.53
N ARG A 91 -8.15 -7.48 20.60
CA ARG A 91 -8.96 -6.27 20.54
C ARG A 91 -10.18 -6.62 19.71
N THR A 92 -11.35 -6.73 20.33
CA THR A 92 -12.60 -6.86 19.58
C THR A 92 -12.75 -5.63 18.68
N PRO A 93 -13.05 -5.81 17.37
CA PRO A 93 -13.27 -4.68 16.49
C PRO A 93 -14.48 -3.90 17.01
N ARG A 94 -14.29 -2.61 17.30
CA ARG A 94 -15.43 -1.73 17.58
C ARG A 94 -16.18 -1.52 16.26
N PRO A 95 -17.51 -1.61 16.24
CA PRO A 95 -18.27 -1.29 15.04
C PRO A 95 -18.00 0.17 14.68
N ALA A 96 -17.63 0.40 13.42
CA ALA A 96 -17.68 1.73 12.83
C ALA A 96 -19.14 2.18 12.87
N PHE A 97 -19.39 3.35 13.46
CA PHE A 97 -20.64 4.07 13.27
C PHE A 97 -20.62 4.78 11.91
#